data_AF-A0A822BWB5-F1
#
_entry.id   AF-A0A822BWB5-F1
#
_cell.length_a   1.000
_cell.length_b   1.000
_cell.length_c   1.000
_cell.angle_alpha   90.00
_cell.angle_beta   90.00
_cell.angle_gamma   90.00
#
_symmetry.space_group_name_H-M   'P 1'
#
loop_
_entity.id
_entity.type
_entity.pdbx_description
1 polymer ?
#
loop_
_entity_poly.entity_id
_entity_poly.type
_entity_poly.pdbx_seq_one_letter_code
_entity_poly.pdbx_strand_id
1 'polypeptide(L)'
;EGVVVHDVKVPSNNVEEIMVSFTTVSGDHIPPVRGKPTALPRDMFSSRKMAQLVIVFMRTTDNNSPNHVTLSIVACGPGRTSHTTEGKVRLSPLLD
;
A
#
# COMPACT_ATOMS: atom_id res chain seq x y z
N GLU A 1 4.16 11.53 0.57
CA GLU A 1 3.53 10.93 -0.62
C GLU A 1 2.79 9.66 -0.22
N GLY A 2 1.81 9.21 -1.00
CA GLY A 2 1.01 8.01 -0.70
C GLY A 2 0.71 7.21 -1.96
N VAL A 3 0.11 6.03 -1.78
CA VAL A 3 -0.13 5.05 -2.85
C VAL A 3 -1.61 4.73 -3.01
N VAL A 4 -2.04 4.40 -4.22
CA VAL A 4 -3.36 3.83 -4.48
C VAL A 4 -3.24 2.32 -4.33
N VAL A 5 -4.02 1.72 -3.42
CA VAL A 5 -3.99 0.28 -3.16
C VAL A 5 -5.04 -0.42 -4.02
N HIS A 6 -4.64 -1.46 -4.75
CA HIS A 6 -5.48 -2.20 -5.68
C HIS A 6 -5.80 -3.63 -5.22
N ASP A 7 -4.91 -4.24 -4.45
CA ASP A 7 -5.11 -5.59 -3.93
C ASP A 7 -4.37 -5.74 -2.60
N VAL A 8 -5.01 -6.45 -1.66
CA VAL A 8 -4.41 -6.86 -0.40
C VAL A 8 -4.75 -8.32 -0.19
N LYS A 9 -3.72 -9.13 0.00
CA LYS A 9 -3.86 -10.54 0.32
C LYS A 9 -3.03 -10.86 1.54
N VAL A 10 -3.62 -11.65 2.43
CA VAL A 10 -2.98 -12.12 3.66
C VAL A 10 -3.08 -13.65 3.74
N PRO A 11 -2.41 -14.41 2.84
CA PRO A 11 -2.41 -15.86 2.93
C PRO A 11 -1.98 -16.35 4.31
N SER A 12 -2.67 -17.37 4.82
CA SER A 12 -2.42 -18.01 6.11
C SER A 12 -3.04 -19.41 6.10
N ASN A 13 -2.56 -20.29 6.97
CA ASN A 13 -3.11 -21.64 7.09
C ASN A 13 -4.45 -21.68 7.84
N ASN A 14 -4.68 -20.74 8.77
CA ASN A 14 -5.82 -20.80 9.69
C ASN A 14 -6.61 -19.50 9.84
N VAL A 15 -6.32 -18.43 9.10
CA VAL A 15 -7.15 -17.21 9.16
C VAL A 15 -8.36 -17.35 8.23
N GLU A 16 -9.55 -17.10 8.77
CA GLU A 16 -10.82 -17.16 8.04
C GLU A 16 -11.30 -15.78 7.57
N GLU A 17 -11.12 -14.76 8.41
CA GLU A 17 -11.64 -13.41 8.17
C GLU A 17 -10.66 -12.34 8.66
N ILE A 18 -10.48 -11.30 7.84
CA ILE A 18 -9.73 -10.10 8.20
C ILE A 18 -10.57 -8.84 7.95
N MET A 19 -10.14 -7.76 8.59
CA MET A 19 -10.62 -6.40 8.34
C MET A 19 -9.43 -5.52 7.95
N VAL A 20 -9.56 -4.75 6.89
CA VAL A 20 -8.55 -3.81 6.41
C VAL A 20 -9.08 -2.39 6.49
N SER A 21 -8.38 -1.54 7.20
CA SER A 21 -8.69 -0.11 7.33
C SER A 21 -7.63 0.73 6.63
N PHE A 22 -8.05 1.83 6.02
CA PHE A 22 -7.15 2.75 5.33
C PHE A 22 -7.26 4.17 5.90
N THR A 23 -6.11 4.83 5.98
CA THR A 23 -6.02 6.27 6.23
C THR A 23 -5.42 6.93 5.00
N THR A 24 -6.10 7.94 4.46
CA THR A 24 -5.60 8.69 3.31
C THR A 24 -4.46 9.63 3.71
N VAL A 25 -3.73 10.14 2.72
CA VAL A 25 -2.71 11.18 2.95
C VAL A 25 -3.26 12.47 3.56
N SER A 26 -4.55 12.74 3.41
CA SER A 26 -5.23 13.89 4.03
C SER A 26 -5.72 13.61 5.45
N GLY A 27 -5.55 12.38 5.96
CA GLY A 27 -5.98 11.98 7.29
C GLY A 27 -7.40 11.40 7.36
N ASP A 28 -8.08 11.19 6.22
CA ASP A 28 -9.42 10.62 6.23
C ASP A 28 -9.38 9.11 6.46
N HIS A 29 -10.27 8.62 7.31
CA HIS A 29 -10.49 7.19 7.49
C HIS A 29 -11.52 6.67 6.49
N ILE A 30 -11.12 5.70 5.67
CA ILE A 30 -12.01 5.02 4.73
C ILE A 30 -12.74 3.89 5.47
N PRO A 31 -14.03 3.63 5.16
CA PRO A 31 -14.74 2.48 5.71
C PRO A 31 -13.93 1.18 5.58
N PRO A 32 -13.88 0.35 6.63
CA PRO A 32 -13.07 -0.86 6.61
C PRO A 32 -13.63 -1.91 5.64
N VAL A 33 -12.73 -2.62 4.98
CA VAL A 33 -13.05 -3.72 4.08
C VAL A 33 -12.91 -5.03 4.85
N ARG A 34 -13.98 -5.82 4.93
CA ARG A 34 -13.98 -7.14 5.58
C ARG A 34 -14.09 -8.25 4.55
N GLY A 35 -13.49 -9.39 4.86
CA GLY A 35 -13.66 -10.59 4.04
C GLY A 35 -12.56 -11.62 4.26
N LYS A 36 -12.50 -12.59 3.33
CA LYS A 36 -11.50 -13.65 3.36
C LYS A 36 -10.11 -13.09 3.07
N PRO A 37 -9.05 -13.61 3.73
CA PRO A 37 -7.71 -13.04 3.63
C PRO A 37 -7.14 -12.97 2.21
N THR A 38 -7.55 -13.86 1.32
CA THR A 38 -7.07 -13.93 -0.08
C THR A 38 -8.11 -13.49 -1.11
N ALA A 39 -9.30 -13.07 -0.66
CA ALA A 39 -10.43 -12.73 -1.51
C ALA A 39 -11.24 -11.55 -0.92
N LEU A 40 -10.55 -10.46 -0.57
CA LEU A 40 -11.19 -9.21 -0.19
C LEU A 40 -11.94 -8.59 -1.39
N PRO A 41 -13.10 -7.94 -1.17
CA PRO A 41 -13.86 -7.29 -2.22
C PRO A 41 -13.10 -6.07 -2.76
N ARG A 42 -12.51 -6.23 -3.96
CA ARG A 42 -11.61 -5.25 -4.58
C ARG A 42 -12.31 -3.96 -5.01
N ASP A 43 -13.59 -4.03 -5.29
CA ASP A 43 -14.48 -2.91 -5.62
C ASP A 43 -14.64 -1.93 -4.44
N MET A 44 -14.37 -2.36 -3.21
CA MET A 44 -14.39 -1.47 -2.03
C MET A 44 -13.09 -0.69 -1.83
N PHE A 45 -12.05 -0.93 -2.62
CA PHE A 45 -10.78 -0.19 -2.50
C PHE A 45 -10.91 1.20 -3.12
N SER A 46 -10.47 2.20 -2.39
CA SER A 46 -10.54 3.61 -2.82
C SER A 46 -9.45 3.95 -3.83
N SER A 47 -9.78 4.78 -4.83
CA SER A 47 -8.81 5.37 -5.77
C SER A 47 -7.96 6.49 -5.17
N ARG A 48 -8.19 6.86 -3.90
CA ARG A 48 -7.44 7.90 -3.20
C ARG A 48 -6.04 7.41 -2.81
N LYS A 49 -5.14 8.34 -2.54
CA LYS A 49 -3.80 8.02 -2.03
C LYS A 49 -3.87 7.71 -0.53
N MET A 50 -3.37 6.54 -0.16
CA MET A 50 -3.28 6.01 1.19
C MET A 50 -1.93 6.34 1.82
N ALA A 51 -1.96 6.75 3.08
CA ALA A 51 -0.77 6.92 3.92
C ALA A 51 -0.55 5.70 4.83
N GLN A 52 -1.64 5.05 5.26
CA GLN A 52 -1.58 3.92 6.18
C GLN A 52 -2.62 2.87 5.81
N LEU A 53 -2.26 1.61 6.05
CA LEU A 53 -3.12 0.45 5.98
C LEU A 53 -2.96 -0.32 7.30
N VAL A 54 -4.07 -0.71 7.91
CA VAL A 54 -4.10 -1.55 9.13
C VAL A 54 -4.90 -2.81 8.84
N ILE A 55 -4.33 -3.97 9.19
CA ILE A 55 -4.97 -5.28 9.04
C ILE A 55 -5.28 -5.82 10.44
N VAL A 56 -6.52 -6.23 10.65
CA VAL A 56 -6.99 -6.88 11.88
C VAL A 56 -7.45 -8.29 11.53
N PHE A 57 -6.91 -9.28 12.24
CA PHE A 57 -7.37 -10.66 12.17
C PHE A 57 -8.63 -10.82 13.02
N MET A 58 -9.75 -11.12 12.37
CA MET A 58 -11.06 -11.16 13.03
C MET A 58 -11.39 -12.56 13.54
N ARG A 59 -11.07 -13.58 12.74
CA ARG A 59 -11.39 -14.98 13.06
C ARG A 59 -10.38 -15.95 12.45
N THR A 60 -10.05 -17.00 13.20
CA THR A 60 -9.33 -18.17 12.72
C THR A 60 -10.25 -19.38 12.65
N THR A 61 -9.94 -20.32 11.74
CA THR A 61 -10.73 -21.53 11.53
C THR A 61 -10.61 -22.54 12.67
N ASP A 62 -9.55 -22.44 13.48
CA ASP A 62 -9.18 -23.39 14.53
C ASP A 62 -9.13 -22.76 15.93
N ASN A 63 -9.55 -21.51 16.08
CA ASN A 63 -9.46 -20.71 17.32
C ASN A 63 -8.03 -20.56 17.90
N ASN A 64 -6.99 -20.93 17.15
CA ASN A 64 -5.61 -20.66 17.52
C ASN A 64 -5.16 -19.31 16.93
N SER A 65 -4.02 -18.81 17.40
CA SER A 65 -3.38 -17.63 16.82
C SER A 65 -3.10 -17.82 15.31
N PRO A 66 -3.17 -16.74 14.51
CA PRO A 66 -2.79 -16.79 13.09
C PRO A 66 -1.39 -17.38 12.90
N ASN A 67 -1.23 -18.29 11.94
CA ASN A 67 0.05 -18.89 11.60
C ASN A 67 0.32 -18.92 10.10
N HIS A 68 1.61 -18.97 9.74
CA HIS A 68 2.11 -18.91 8.35
C HIS A 68 1.54 -17.73 7.56
N VAL A 69 1.49 -16.56 8.20
CA VAL A 69 0.91 -15.34 7.63
C VAL A 69 1.91 -14.69 6.67
N THR A 70 1.48 -14.45 5.44
CA THR A 70 2.23 -13.65 4.45
C THR A 70 1.41 -12.43 4.08
N LEU A 71 2.05 -11.30 3.79
CA LEU A 71 1.38 -10.08 3.29
C LEU A 71 1.79 -9.81 1.84
N SER A 72 0.80 -9.66 0.97
CA SER A 72 0.98 -9.21 -0.42
C SER A 72 0.09 -8.01 -0.67
N ILE A 73 0.68 -6.91 -1.15
CA ILE A 73 -0.02 -5.67 -1.47
C ILE A 73 0.34 -5.28 -2.90
N VAL A 74 -0.67 -4.99 -3.72
CA VAL A 74 -0.51 -4.37 -5.03
C VAL A 74 -0.94 -2.92 -4.91
N ALA A 75 -0.02 -1.99 -5.18
CA ALA A 75 -0.28 -0.56 -5.09
C ALA A 75 0.48 0.23 -6.17
N CYS A 76 -0.07 1.38 -6.55
CA CYS A 76 0.55 2.32 -7.48
C CYS A 76 0.89 3.62 -6.76
N GLY A 77 2.12 4.11 -6.93
CA GLY A 77 2.60 5.38 -6.40
C GLY A 77 3.25 6.23 -7.49
N PRO A 78 3.51 7.52 -7.23
CA PRO A 78 4.30 8.34 -8.15
C PRO A 78 5.68 7.70 -8.37
N GLY A 79 6.09 7.58 -9.63
CA GLY A 79 7.44 7.13 -9.99
C GLY A 79 8.46 8.21 -9.65
N ARG A 80 9.66 7.82 -9.21
CA ARG A 80 10.78 8.76 -9.08
C ARG A 80 11.29 9.10 -10.47
N THR A 81 11.05 10.32 -10.95
CA THR A 81 11.80 10.88 -12.08
C THR A 81 13.12 11.43 -11.55
N SER A 82 14.22 10.71 -11.75
CA SER A 82 15.56 11.27 -11.52
C SER A 82 15.85 12.30 -12.62
N HIS A 83 15.64 13.58 -12.34
CA HIS A 83 16.17 14.64 -13.18
C HIS A 83 17.66 14.81 -12.88
N THR A 84 18.54 14.33 -13.76
CA THR A 84 19.96 14.72 -13.75
C THR A 84 20.07 16.08 -14.45
N THR A 85 20.28 17.15 -13.69
CA THR A 85 20.65 18.44 -14.28
C THR A 85 22.15 18.41 -14.58
N GLU A 86 22.55 18.11 -15.82
CA GLU A 86 23.92 18.35 -16.29
C GLU A 86 24.15 19.86 -16.41
N GLY A 87 24.75 20.46 -15.38
CA GLY A 87 25.26 21.83 -15.46
C GLY A 87 26.50 21.88 -16.34
N LYS A 88 26.38 22.35 -17.60
CA LYS A 88 27.54 22.78 -18.38
C LYS A 88 28.08 24.09 -17.79
N VAL A 89 29.18 24.00 -17.05
CA VAL A 89 30.01 25.18 -16.75
C VAL A 89 30.64 25.64 -18.07
N ARG A 90 30.13 26.73 -18.65
CA ARG A 90 30.85 27.45 -19.70
C ARG A 90 31.96 28.26 -19.04
N LEU A 91 33.20 27.79 -19.16
CA LEU A 91 34.37 28.65 -18.97
C LEU A 91 34.53 29.49 -20.24
N SER A 92 34.29 30.79 -20.13
CA SER A 92 34.70 31.75 -21.15
C SER A 92 36.23 31.81 -21.16
N PRO A 93 36.91 31.64 -22.30
CA PRO A 93 38.34 31.95 -22.35
C PRO A 93 38.51 33.46 -22.13
N LEU A 94 39.35 33.83 -21.16
CA LEU A 94 39.97 35.14 -21.14
C LEU A 94 40.80 35.23 -22.43
N LEU A 95 40.36 36.07 -23.37
CA LEU A 95 41.22 36.58 -24.42
C LEU A 95 42.21 37.55 -23.75
N ASP A 96 43.48 37.40 -24.15
CA ASP A 96 44.72 37.99 -23.62
C ASP A 96 44.62 39.38 -22.94
#